data_AF-A0A520IVE9-F1
#
_entry.id   AF-A0A520IVE9-F1
#
_cell.length_a   1.000
_cell.length_b   1.000
_cell.length_c   1.000
_cell.angle_alpha   90.00
_cell.angle_beta   90.00
_cell.angle_gamma   90.00
#
_symmetry.space_group_name_H-M   'P 1'
#
loop_
_entity.id
_entity.type
_entity.pdbx_description
1 polymer ?
#
loop_
_entity_poly.entity_id
_entity_poly.type
_entity_poly.pdbx_seq_one_letter_code
_entity_poly.pdbx_strand_id
1 'polypeptide(L)' 'QRVRIEAAKKKFEASRKNISEIMFDVGYTDTKAFRDTFKKITGLTPIDYRNKFAKVAYEV' A
#
# COMPACT_ATOMS: atom_id res chain seq x y z
N GLN A 1 14.06 -0.02 -3.42
CA GLN A 1 12.64 -0.40 -3.22
C GLN A 1 12.00 0.09 -1.91
N ARG A 2 12.64 -0.02 -0.73
CA ARG A 2 11.99 0.23 0.59
C ARG A 2 11.31 1.60 0.75
N VAL A 3 11.96 2.67 0.31
CA VAL A 3 11.41 4.05 0.39
C VAL A 3 10.07 4.19 -0.35
N ARG A 4 9.92 3.56 -1.52
CA ARG A 4 8.66 3.58 -2.28
C ARG A 4 7.55 2.82 -1.58
N ILE A 5 7.86 1.70 -0.94
CA ILE A 5 6.90 0.93 -0.16
C ILE A 5 6.49 1.66 1.12
N GLU A 6 7.41 2.34 1.81
CA GLU A 6 7.05 3.20 2.94
C GLU A 6 6.12 4.34 2.54
N ALA A 7 6.39 4.99 1.40
CA ALA A 7 5.47 5.98 0.84
C ALA A 7 4.09 5.37 0.51
N ALA A 8 4.05 4.15 -0.02
CA ALA A 8 2.81 3.43 -0.29
C ALA A 8 2.03 3.13 1.00
N LYS A 9 2.71 2.67 2.06
CA LYS A 9 2.11 2.41 3.38
C LYS A 9 1.46 3.67 3.95
N LYS A 10 2.20 4.78 3.99
CA LYS A 10 1.66 6.08 4.43
C LYS A 10 0.43 6.49 3.62
N LYS A 11 0.40 6.23 2.30
CA LYS A 11 -0.77 6.51 1.46
C LYS A 11 -1.96 5.58 1.73
N PHE A 12 -1.71 4.31 2.06
CA PHE A 12 -2.76 3.37 2.47
C PHE A 12 -3.39 3.77 3.81
N GLU A 13 -2.62 4.39 4.69
CA GLU A 13 -3.08 4.85 6.01
C GLU A 13 -3.73 6.24 5.94
N ALA A 14 -3.15 7.16 5.16
CA ALA A 14 -3.63 8.53 5.05
C ALA A 14 -4.76 8.74 4.03
N SER A 15 -4.99 7.77 3.14
CA SER A 15 -5.92 7.94 2.03
C SER A 15 -6.77 6.69 1.77
N ARG A 16 -8.02 6.92 1.35
CA ARG A 16 -8.92 5.85 0.88
C ARG A 16 -8.67 5.44 -0.57
N LYS A 17 -7.61 5.96 -1.21
CA LYS A 17 -7.20 5.63 -2.57
C LYS A 17 -7.09 4.12 -2.80
N ASN A 18 -7.40 3.71 -4.02
CA ASN A 18 -7.29 2.31 -4.40
C ASN A 18 -5.83 1.87 -4.56
N ILE A 19 -5.58 0.57 -4.47
CA ILE A 19 -4.23 -0.01 -4.57
C ILE A 19 -3.54 0.38 -5.88
N SER A 20 -4.30 0.38 -6.99
CA SER A 20 -3.77 0.81 -8.29
C SER A 20 -3.34 2.27 -8.29
N GLU A 21 -4.11 3.17 -7.68
CA GLU A 21 -3.73 4.59 -7.60
C GLU A 21 -2.46 4.78 -6.78
N ILE A 22 -2.38 4.15 -5.60
CA ILE A 22 -1.20 4.23 -4.73
C ILE A 22 0.03 3.66 -5.45
N MET A 23 -0.13 2.58 -6.20
CA MET A 23 0.91 1.99 -7.03
C MET A 23 1.44 3.00 -8.07
N PHE A 24 0.57 3.65 -8.83
CA PHE A 24 1.00 4.68 -9.79
C PHE A 24 1.67 5.87 -9.09
N ASP A 25 1.13 6.31 -7.96
CA ASP A 25 1.63 7.44 -7.16
C ASP A 25 3.00 7.15 -6.52
N VAL A 26 3.39 5.88 -6.36
CA VAL A 26 4.75 5.49 -5.92
C VAL A 26 5.68 5.09 -7.07
N GLY A 27 5.25 5.31 -8.32
CA GLY A 27 6.05 5.10 -9.53
C GLY A 27 6.10 3.65 -10.00
N TYR A 28 5.11 2.83 -9.64
CA TYR A 28 4.94 1.49 -10.18
C TYR A 28 3.89 1.51 -11.29
N THR A 29 4.22 0.90 -12.41
CA THR A 29 3.30 0.70 -13.54
C THR A 29 2.70 -0.71 -13.57
N ASP A 30 3.39 -1.68 -12.94
CA ASP A 30 2.97 -3.07 -12.89
C ASP A 30 2.49 -3.49 -11.50
N THR A 31 1.26 -4.02 -11.45
CA THR A 31 0.61 -4.48 -10.21
C THR A 31 1.23 -5.74 -9.64
N LYS A 32 1.77 -6.62 -10.47
CA LYS A 32 2.37 -7.88 -10.01
C LYS A 32 3.69 -7.59 -9.29
N ALA A 33 4.56 -6.78 -9.90
CA ALA A 33 5.82 -6.33 -9.32
C ALA A 33 5.62 -5.53 -8.02
N PHE A 34 4.60 -4.67 -7.99
CA PHE A 34 4.22 -3.94 -6.77
C PHE A 34 3.78 -4.89 -5.66
N ARG A 35 2.84 -5.82 -5.94
CA ARG A 35 2.35 -6.79 -4.96
C ARG A 35 3.46 -7.66 -4.39
N ASP A 36 4.34 -8.17 -5.25
CA ASP A 36 5.44 -9.04 -4.85
C ASP A 36 6.44 -8.28 -3.95
N THR A 37 6.82 -7.07 -4.37
CA THR A 37 7.70 -6.20 -3.58
C THR A 37 7.06 -5.78 -2.25
N PHE A 38 5.77 -5.42 -2.28
CA PHE A 38 5.04 -4.97 -1.10
C PHE A 38 4.91 -6.11 -0.09
N LYS A 39 4.56 -7.33 -0.54
CA LYS A 39 4.51 -8.52 0.30
C LYS A 39 5.88 -8.91 0.84
N LYS A 40 6.92 -8.82 0.02
CA LYS A 40 8.30 -9.11 0.45
C LYS A 40 8.79 -8.14 1.55
N ILE A 41 8.35 -6.89 1.53
CA ILE A 41 8.76 -5.87 2.50
C ILE A 41 7.86 -5.85 3.74
N THR A 42 6.54 -5.94 3.58
CA THR A 42 5.56 -5.80 4.68
C THR A 42 5.09 -7.12 5.26
N GLY A 43 5.36 -8.23 4.58
CA GLY A 43 4.83 -9.56 4.93
C GLY A 43 3.36 -9.76 4.54
N LEU A 44 2.66 -8.72 4.10
CA LEU A 44 1.23 -8.72 3.81
C LEU A 44 0.96 -8.32 2.36
N THR A 45 -0.15 -8.77 1.79
CA THR A 45 -0.57 -8.22 0.50
C THR A 45 -1.06 -6.78 0.70
N PRO A 46 -0.99 -5.91 -0.32
CA PRO A 46 -1.52 -4.54 -0.20
C PRO A 46 -3.03 -4.52 0.09
N ILE A 47 -3.78 -5.56 -0.28
CA ILE A 47 -5.21 -5.70 0.09
C ILE A 47 -5.34 -5.98 1.59
N ASP A 48 -4.57 -6.94 2.11
CA ASP A 48 -4.56 -7.27 3.54
C ASP A 48 -4.11 -6.08 4.38
N TYR A 49 -3.05 -5.38 3.93
CA TYR A 49 -2.57 -4.17 4.58
C TYR A 49 -3.66 -3.09 4.61
N ARG A 50 -4.31 -2.82 3.46
CA ARG A 50 -5.44 -1.87 3.42
C ARG A 50 -6.56 -2.33 4.34
N ASN A 51 -6.99 -3.59 4.31
CA ASN A 51 -8.09 -4.05 5.16
C ASN A 51 -7.76 -3.97 6.66
N LYS A 52 -6.50 -4.22 7.02
CA LYS A 52 -6.03 -4.18 8.41
C LYS A 52 -5.87 -2.74 8.93
N PHE A 53 -5.35 -1.83 8.11
CA PHE A 53 -4.98 -0.47 8.54
C PHE A 53 -6.00 0.61 8.11
N ALA A 54 -6.77 0.41 7.03
CA ALA A 54 -7.77 1.37 6.59
C ALA A 54 -9.02 1.42 7.49
N LYS A 55 -9.22 0.44 8.38
CA LYS A 55 -10.26 0.49 9.42
C LYS A 55 -9.90 1.38 10.62
N VAL A 56 -8.61 1.63 10.87
CA VAL A 56 -8.14 2.32 12.09
C VAL A 56 -8.37 3.84 12.03
N ALA A 57 -8.65 4.41 10.85
CA ALA A 57 -9.01 5.82 10.72
C ALA A 57 -10.47 6.15 11.11
N TYR A 58 -11.24 5.19 11.65
CA TYR A 58 -12.64 5.37 12.05
C TYR A 58 -12.87 5.29 13.57
N GLU A 59 -11.81 5.31 14.38
CA GLU A 59 -11.90 5.39 15.84
C GLU A 59 -11.21 6.68 16.33
N VAL A 60 -11.96 7.80 16.24
CA VAL A 60 -11.80 9.02 17.05
C VAL A 60 -13.18 9.57 17.38
#